data_AF-A0A485PAY2-F1
#
_entry.id   AF-A0A485PAY2-F1
#
_cell.length_a   1.000
_cell.length_b   1.000
_cell.length_c   1.000
_cell.angle_alpha   90.00
_cell.angle_beta   90.00
_cell.angle_gamma   90.00
#
_symmetry.space_group_name_H-M   'P 1'
#
loop_
_entity.id
_entity.type
_entity.pdbx_description
1 polymer ?
#
loop_
_entity_poly.entity_id
_entity_poly.type
_entity_poly.pdbx_seq_one_letter_code
_entity_poly.pdbx_strand_id
1 'polypeptide(L)'
;MEELSQALASSFSVSQDLNSTAAPHPRLSQYKSKYSSLEQSERRRRLLELQKSKRLDYVNHARRLAEDDWTGMESEEEDDKKDDEEMDVDTGKKLPKRYANQLMLSEWLIDVPSDLGQEWIVVVCPVGKRALIVASRGFTSAYTKSGYRVNRFSSLLPGGNRQNSATAKDYTILDCIYSEVNQTYYVLDVMCWRGHPFYDCQTDFRFYWMHSKLPEEEGLGEKTKLNPFKFVGLKNFPCTPESLCQVLSMDFPFEMDFSSTTSRPTTALEALLLWAGCAPTWCQMFLE
;
A
#
# COMPACT_ATOMS: atom_id res chain seq x y z
N MET A 1 -30.95 -7.89 21.65
CA MET A 1 -30.63 -7.30 20.33
C MET A 1 -29.38 -6.44 20.42
N GLU A 2 -29.31 -5.51 21.37
CA GLU A 2 -28.14 -4.64 21.56
C GLU A 2 -26.83 -5.38 21.89
N GLU A 3 -26.88 -6.40 22.75
CA GLU A 3 -25.69 -7.22 23.04
C GLU A 3 -25.20 -8.00 21.82
N LEU A 4 -26.12 -8.43 20.95
CA LEU A 4 -25.78 -9.15 19.71
C LEU A 4 -25.17 -8.19 18.67
N SER A 5 -25.71 -6.98 18.52
CA SER A 5 -25.13 -5.95 17.65
C SER A 5 -23.75 -5.52 18.15
N GLN A 6 -23.59 -5.34 19.46
CA GLN A 6 -22.30 -5.04 20.07
C GLN A 6 -21.29 -6.17 19.84
N ALA A 7 -21.67 -7.43 20.08
CA ALA A 7 -20.79 -8.57 19.87
C ALA A 7 -20.32 -8.65 18.40
N LEU A 8 -21.25 -8.51 17.46
CA LEU A 8 -20.94 -8.58 16.04
C LEU A 8 -20.09 -7.39 15.57
N ALA A 9 -20.37 -6.17 16.03
CA ALA A 9 -19.61 -4.98 15.63
C ALA A 9 -18.20 -4.92 16.26
N SER A 10 -18.02 -5.44 17.48
CA SER A 10 -16.76 -5.30 18.22
C SER A 10 -15.81 -6.49 18.08
N SER A 11 -16.31 -7.69 17.77
CA SER A 11 -15.52 -8.93 17.85
C SER A 11 -15.54 -9.81 16.61
N PHE A 12 -16.27 -9.43 15.56
CA PHE A 12 -16.26 -10.16 14.29
C PHE A 12 -15.21 -9.60 13.33
N SER A 13 -14.08 -10.30 13.17
CA SER A 13 -13.06 -9.97 12.18
C SER A 13 -12.39 -11.24 11.65
N VAL A 14 -12.21 -11.31 10.33
CA VAL A 14 -11.56 -12.45 9.67
C VAL A 14 -10.03 -12.31 9.69
N SER A 15 -9.50 -11.11 9.43
CA SER A 15 -8.04 -10.88 9.40
C SER A 15 -7.46 -10.54 10.77
N GLN A 16 -8.30 -10.13 11.73
CA GLN A 16 -7.89 -9.78 13.10
C GLN A 16 -6.84 -8.65 13.20
N ASP A 17 -6.66 -7.87 12.14
CA ASP A 17 -5.72 -6.75 12.11
C ASP A 17 -6.14 -5.64 13.09
N LEU A 18 -5.17 -5.13 13.86
CA LEU A 18 -5.41 -4.04 14.78
C LEU A 18 -5.59 -2.71 14.04
N ASN A 19 -6.56 -1.90 14.49
CA ASN A 19 -6.84 -0.56 13.94
C ASN A 19 -6.98 -0.55 12.40
N SER A 20 -7.62 -1.60 11.86
CA SER A 20 -7.78 -1.78 10.42
C SER A 20 -8.58 -0.66 9.78
N THR A 21 -8.14 -0.29 8.58
CA THR A 21 -8.71 0.75 7.74
C THR A 21 -9.95 0.32 6.97
N ALA A 22 -10.24 -1.00 6.98
CA ALA A 22 -11.49 -1.56 6.48
C ALA A 22 -12.69 -1.24 7.41
N ALA A 23 -12.41 -0.90 8.67
CA ALA A 23 -13.39 -0.43 9.64
C ALA A 23 -13.25 1.10 9.83
N PRO A 24 -14.31 1.80 10.27
CA PRO A 24 -14.24 3.23 10.58
C PRO A 24 -13.20 3.52 11.68
N HIS A 25 -12.75 4.78 11.74
CA HIS A 25 -11.78 5.22 12.74
C HIS A 25 -12.26 4.85 14.16
N PRO A 26 -11.45 4.22 15.03
CA PRO A 26 -11.93 3.73 16.32
C PRO A 26 -12.55 4.78 17.26
N ARG A 27 -12.18 6.06 17.12
CA ARG A 27 -12.84 7.19 17.84
C ARG A 27 -14.26 7.48 17.36
N LEU A 28 -14.61 7.12 16.12
CA LEU A 28 -15.94 7.33 15.53
C LEU A 28 -16.85 6.11 15.71
N SER A 29 -16.28 4.96 16.08
CA SER A 29 -17.01 3.72 16.30
C SER A 29 -17.88 3.80 17.56
N GLN A 30 -19.13 3.35 17.45
CA GLN A 30 -20.07 3.30 18.59
C GLN A 30 -19.64 2.27 19.65
N TYR A 31 -19.04 1.16 19.22
CA TYR A 31 -18.51 0.14 20.11
C TYR A 31 -16.99 0.06 20.01
N LYS A 32 -16.33 -0.17 21.14
CA LYS A 32 -14.90 -0.43 21.17
C LYS A 32 -14.63 -1.82 20.59
N SER A 33 -13.96 -1.85 19.45
CA SER A 33 -13.52 -3.12 18.85
C SER A 33 -12.45 -3.77 19.74
N LYS A 34 -12.51 -5.10 19.87
CA LYS A 34 -11.45 -5.91 20.50
C LYS A 34 -10.11 -5.74 19.75
N TYR A 35 -10.18 -5.40 18.47
CA TYR A 35 -9.04 -5.16 17.59
C TYR A 35 -8.66 -3.66 17.52
N SER A 36 -9.15 -2.83 18.44
CA SER A 36 -8.72 -1.44 18.58
C SER A 36 -7.66 -1.34 19.67
N SER A 37 -6.45 -0.90 19.34
CA SER A 37 -5.37 -0.69 20.31
C SER A 37 -4.84 0.74 20.26
N LEU A 38 -4.66 1.34 21.43
CA LEU A 38 -4.07 2.69 21.57
C LEU A 38 -2.55 2.66 21.57
N GLU A 39 -1.91 1.50 21.75
CA GLU A 39 -0.47 1.37 21.88
C GLU A 39 0.18 1.13 20.51
N GLN A 40 0.21 2.17 19.65
CA GLN A 40 0.88 2.04 18.35
C GLN A 40 2.41 2.23 18.48
N SER A 41 2.85 3.14 19.34
CA SER A 41 4.28 3.47 19.50
C SER A 41 5.16 2.26 19.87
N GLU A 42 4.76 1.46 20.87
CA GLU A 42 5.55 0.27 21.25
C GLU A 42 5.59 -0.79 20.14
N ARG A 43 4.46 -1.01 19.46
CA ARG A 43 4.38 -1.97 18.35
C ARG A 43 5.26 -1.54 17.17
N ARG A 44 5.26 -0.25 16.83
CA ARG A 44 6.15 0.34 15.81
C ARG A 44 7.62 0.09 16.17
N ARG A 45 8.03 0.41 17.41
CA ARG A 45 9.41 0.17 17.88
C ARG A 45 9.83 -1.30 17.73
N ARG A 46 9.01 -2.23 18.22
CA ARG A 46 9.28 -3.68 18.12
C ARG A 46 9.37 -4.14 16.67
N LEU A 47 8.51 -3.62 15.79
CA LEU A 47 8.50 -3.97 14.37
C LEU A 47 9.79 -3.51 13.67
N LEU A 48 10.28 -2.30 13.98
CA LEU A 48 11.54 -1.80 13.43
C LEU A 48 12.75 -2.60 13.91
N GLU A 49 12.77 -3.01 15.18
CA GLU A 49 13.81 -3.91 15.72
C GLU A 49 13.79 -5.28 15.00
N LEU A 50 12.60 -5.81 14.73
CA LEU A 50 12.41 -7.02 13.94
C LEU A 50 12.89 -6.85 12.49
N GLN A 51 12.61 -5.71 11.84
CA GLN A 51 13.10 -5.43 10.50
C GLN A 51 14.62 -5.36 10.44
N LYS A 52 15.27 -4.76 11.45
CA LYS A 52 16.75 -4.69 11.53
C LYS A 52 17.41 -6.05 11.71
N SER A 53 16.73 -7.01 12.34
CA SER A 53 17.27 -8.34 12.64
C SER A 53 16.92 -9.40 11.59
N LYS A 54 15.80 -9.25 10.88
CA LYS A 54 15.36 -10.19 9.86
C LYS A 54 16.19 -10.04 8.59
N ARG A 55 16.80 -11.13 8.15
CA ARG A 55 17.45 -11.25 6.84
C ARG A 55 16.59 -12.14 5.96
N LEU A 56 15.57 -11.56 5.34
CA LEU A 56 14.64 -12.29 4.47
C LEU A 56 15.19 -12.33 3.04
N ASP A 57 14.88 -13.39 2.32
CA ASP A 57 15.29 -13.55 0.92
C ASP A 57 14.33 -12.80 -0.03
N TYR A 58 14.35 -11.48 0.07
CA TYR A 58 13.52 -10.60 -0.76
C TYR A 58 13.89 -10.66 -2.24
N VAL A 59 15.12 -11.06 -2.57
CA VAL A 59 15.56 -11.27 -3.95
C VAL A 59 14.79 -12.42 -4.58
N ASN A 60 14.74 -13.57 -3.92
CA ASN A 60 13.94 -14.69 -4.42
C ASN A 60 12.45 -14.37 -4.39
N HIS A 61 11.94 -13.71 -3.36
CA HIS A 61 10.54 -13.30 -3.31
C HIS A 61 10.14 -12.40 -4.50
N ALA A 62 10.95 -11.40 -4.82
CA ALA A 62 10.71 -10.51 -5.95
C ALA A 62 10.77 -11.26 -7.30
N ARG A 63 11.72 -12.20 -7.45
CA ARG A 63 11.81 -13.06 -8.64
C ARG A 63 10.56 -13.94 -8.79
N ARG A 64 10.06 -14.55 -7.70
CA ARG A 64 8.85 -15.38 -7.73
C ARG A 64 7.64 -14.59 -8.21
N LEU A 65 7.46 -13.37 -7.71
CA LEU A 65 6.40 -12.46 -8.18
C LEU A 65 6.52 -12.13 -9.67
N ALA A 66 7.75 -11.92 -10.16
CA ALA A 66 8.00 -11.56 -11.55
C ALA A 66 7.88 -12.74 -12.53
N GLU A 67 8.25 -13.94 -12.11
CA GLU A 67 8.32 -15.13 -12.95
C GLU A 67 7.08 -16.04 -12.85
N ASP A 68 6.21 -15.79 -11.86
CA ASP A 68 5.10 -16.65 -11.45
C ASP A 68 5.56 -18.08 -11.12
N ASP A 69 6.77 -18.19 -10.57
CA ASP A 69 7.39 -19.45 -10.15
C ASP A 69 7.25 -19.62 -8.65
N TRP A 70 6.38 -20.54 -8.23
CA TRP A 70 6.08 -20.84 -6.82
C TRP A 70 6.51 -22.25 -6.42
N THR A 71 7.36 -22.87 -7.23
CA THR A 71 7.83 -24.23 -6.99
C THR A 71 8.64 -24.28 -5.68
N GLY A 72 8.30 -25.23 -4.79
CA GLY A 72 8.96 -25.44 -3.50
C GLY A 72 8.36 -24.72 -2.29
N MET A 73 7.24 -23.99 -2.41
CA MET A 73 6.57 -23.31 -1.28
C MET A 73 5.31 -24.05 -0.79
N GLU A 74 4.82 -25.03 -1.56
CA GLU A 74 3.70 -25.88 -1.17
C GLU A 74 4.00 -26.73 0.09
N SER A 75 5.28 -26.90 0.45
CA SER A 75 5.71 -27.63 1.66
C SER A 75 5.68 -26.82 2.94
N GLU A 76 5.67 -25.48 2.88
CA GLU A 76 5.67 -24.63 4.10
C GLU A 76 4.26 -24.20 4.52
N GLU A 77 3.29 -24.15 3.59
CA GLU A 77 1.87 -23.86 3.92
C GLU A 77 1.11 -25.06 4.52
N GLU A 78 1.67 -26.27 4.45
CA GLU A 78 1.07 -27.47 5.05
C GLU A 78 1.41 -27.65 6.54
N ASP A 79 2.52 -27.09 7.03
CA ASP A 79 2.92 -27.25 8.43
C ASP A 79 2.18 -26.32 9.41
N ASP A 80 1.54 -25.24 8.92
CA ASP A 80 0.73 -24.30 9.72
C ASP A 80 -0.76 -24.72 9.84
N LYS A 81 -1.15 -25.90 9.33
CA LYS A 81 -2.55 -26.41 9.37
C LYS A 81 -2.72 -27.73 10.12
N LYS A 82 -1.97 -27.95 11.19
CA LYS A 82 -2.30 -28.98 12.18
C LYS A 82 -2.89 -28.34 13.42
N ASP A 83 -4.15 -27.94 13.33
CA ASP A 83 -5.14 -27.91 14.42
C ASP A 83 -6.36 -27.13 13.92
N ASP A 84 -7.29 -27.84 13.28
CA ASP A 84 -8.74 -27.59 13.38
C ASP A 84 -9.47 -28.63 12.53
N GLU A 85 -9.98 -29.66 13.20
CA GLU A 85 -10.79 -30.72 12.62
C GLU A 85 -12.19 -30.21 12.21
N GLU A 86 -12.62 -30.69 11.04
CA GLU A 86 -14.00 -30.87 10.57
C GLU A 86 -14.96 -29.67 10.53
N MET A 87 -15.18 -29.15 9.32
CA MET A 87 -16.51 -28.90 8.75
C MET A 87 -16.39 -28.86 7.22
N ASP A 88 -16.97 -29.86 6.57
CA ASP A 88 -16.94 -30.08 5.11
C ASP A 88 -17.88 -29.07 4.41
N VAL A 89 -17.30 -28.02 3.83
CA VAL A 89 -17.98 -27.09 2.92
C VAL A 89 -17.18 -27.05 1.64
N ASP A 90 -17.80 -27.53 0.56
CA ASP A 90 -17.33 -27.57 -0.83
C ASP A 90 -16.26 -26.49 -1.13
N THR A 91 -14.99 -26.89 -1.01
CA THR A 91 -13.85 -25.98 -1.16
C THR A 91 -13.59 -25.76 -2.64
N GLY A 92 -14.41 -24.90 -3.25
CA GLY A 92 -14.10 -24.29 -4.54
C GLY A 92 -12.64 -23.86 -4.52
N LYS A 93 -11.84 -24.43 -5.44
CA LYS A 93 -10.38 -24.32 -5.53
C LYS A 93 -9.89 -22.96 -5.03
N LYS A 94 -9.35 -22.90 -3.81
CA LYS A 94 -8.79 -21.65 -3.25
C LYS A 94 -7.71 -21.19 -4.21
N LEU A 95 -7.98 -20.12 -4.96
CA LEU A 95 -7.00 -19.50 -5.84
C LEU A 95 -5.75 -19.22 -4.98
N PRO A 96 -4.56 -19.65 -5.40
CA PRO A 96 -3.36 -19.46 -4.60
C PRO A 96 -3.20 -17.97 -4.24
N LYS A 97 -2.98 -17.67 -2.95
CA LYS A 97 -2.76 -16.30 -2.43
C LYS A 97 -1.43 -15.68 -2.88
N ARG A 98 -0.86 -16.16 -3.99
CA ARG A 98 0.46 -15.84 -4.57
C ARG A 98 0.71 -14.33 -4.69
N TYR A 99 -0.28 -13.59 -5.18
CA TYR A 99 -0.23 -12.15 -5.35
C TYR A 99 -1.06 -11.36 -4.32
N ALA A 100 -1.64 -12.05 -3.34
CA ALA A 100 -2.44 -11.42 -2.29
C ALA A 100 -1.54 -10.88 -1.17
N ASN A 101 -1.99 -9.82 -0.49
CA ASN A 101 -1.34 -9.27 0.72
C ASN A 101 0.14 -8.87 0.53
N GLN A 102 0.54 -8.53 -0.70
CA GLN A 102 1.90 -8.09 -1.03
C GLN A 102 2.18 -6.62 -0.69
N LEU A 103 1.12 -5.85 -0.41
CA LEU A 103 1.21 -4.41 -0.20
C LEU A 103 1.32 -4.10 1.29
N MET A 104 2.13 -3.10 1.64
CA MET A 104 2.20 -2.60 3.00
C MET A 104 0.97 -1.73 3.28
N LEU A 105 0.07 -2.27 4.11
CA LEU A 105 -1.16 -1.59 4.51
C LEU A 105 -0.92 -0.75 5.77
N SER A 106 -1.47 0.46 5.79
CA SER A 106 -1.47 1.32 6.97
C SER A 106 -2.55 0.92 7.98
N GLU A 107 -2.35 1.33 9.21
CA GLU A 107 -3.39 1.39 10.25
C GLU A 107 -3.92 2.82 10.38
N TRP A 108 -5.07 2.98 11.03
CA TRP A 108 -5.51 4.30 11.48
C TRP A 108 -4.47 4.95 12.39
N LEU A 109 -4.15 6.23 12.16
CA LEU A 109 -3.27 7.00 13.03
C LEU A 109 -4.03 7.50 14.26
N ILE A 110 -3.93 6.77 15.37
CA ILE A 110 -4.62 7.09 16.63
C ILE A 110 -3.64 7.71 17.62
N ASP A 111 -2.49 7.06 17.76
CA ASP A 111 -1.38 7.44 18.62
C ASP A 111 -0.33 8.17 17.77
N VAL A 112 -0.31 9.50 17.92
CA VAL A 112 0.53 10.41 17.16
C VAL A 112 1.94 10.35 17.72
N PRO A 113 2.95 9.95 16.92
CA PRO A 113 4.35 9.93 17.33
C PRO A 113 4.82 11.31 17.80
N SER A 114 5.63 11.36 18.87
CA SER A 114 6.22 12.61 19.35
C SER A 114 7.24 13.21 18.39
N ASP A 115 7.86 12.36 17.58
CA ASP A 115 8.88 12.63 16.56
C ASP A 115 8.29 12.77 15.14
N LEU A 116 6.98 12.98 15.03
CA LEU A 116 6.27 13.07 13.74
C LEU A 116 6.94 14.01 12.74
N GLY A 117 7.31 15.22 13.18
CA GLY A 117 7.88 16.22 12.29
C GLY A 117 9.31 15.95 11.83
N GLN A 118 9.98 14.94 12.39
CA GLN A 118 11.39 14.63 12.14
C GLN A 118 11.58 13.33 11.37
N GLU A 119 10.88 12.26 11.79
CA GLU A 119 11.09 10.90 11.30
C GLU A 119 9.93 10.39 10.42
N TRP A 120 8.95 11.25 10.13
CA TRP A 120 7.78 10.86 9.33
C TRP A 120 7.56 11.75 8.13
N ILE A 121 7.10 11.10 7.08
CA ILE A 121 6.71 11.72 5.82
C ILE A 121 5.27 11.40 5.49
N VAL A 122 4.63 12.34 4.83
CA VAL A 122 3.25 12.21 4.39
C VAL A 122 3.15 12.24 2.88
N VAL A 123 2.36 11.31 2.34
CA VAL A 123 2.01 11.27 0.92
C VAL A 123 0.53 11.48 0.72
N VAL A 124 0.18 12.54 -0.02
CA VAL A 124 -1.21 12.80 -0.42
C VAL A 124 -1.65 11.77 -1.45
N CYS A 125 -2.71 11.05 -1.13
CA CYS A 125 -3.20 9.93 -1.94
C CYS A 125 -4.47 10.33 -2.73
N PRO A 126 -4.54 10.00 -4.03
CA PRO A 126 -5.72 10.25 -4.85
C PRO A 126 -6.85 9.26 -4.52
N VAL A 127 -8.10 9.67 -4.81
CA VAL A 127 -9.22 8.72 -4.87
C VAL A 127 -8.93 7.68 -5.96
N GLY A 128 -8.88 6.41 -5.57
CA GLY A 128 -8.59 5.34 -6.50
C GLY A 128 -8.50 3.96 -5.88
N LYS A 129 -8.19 2.98 -6.73
CA LYS A 129 -8.05 1.57 -6.34
C LYS A 129 -6.59 1.22 -6.13
N ARG A 130 -6.24 0.76 -4.93
CA ARG A 130 -4.90 0.26 -4.64
C ARG A 130 -4.59 -0.98 -5.47
N ALA A 131 -3.43 -0.98 -6.13
CA ALA A 131 -3.01 -2.03 -7.02
C ALA A 131 -1.50 -2.31 -6.91
N LEU A 132 -1.17 -3.60 -6.76
CA LEU A 132 0.18 -4.11 -6.98
C LEU A 132 0.44 -4.16 -8.47
N ILE A 133 1.50 -3.50 -8.94
CA ILE A 133 1.92 -3.51 -10.33
C ILE A 133 3.14 -4.40 -10.47
N VAL A 134 3.07 -5.37 -11.39
CA VAL A 134 4.18 -6.24 -11.74
C VAL A 134 4.44 -6.10 -13.25
N ALA A 135 5.55 -5.46 -13.61
CA ALA A 135 6.04 -5.38 -14.98
C ALA A 135 7.13 -6.43 -15.19
N SER A 136 6.88 -7.40 -16.06
CA SER A 136 7.79 -8.52 -16.32
C SER A 136 7.49 -9.17 -17.67
N ARG A 137 8.53 -9.71 -18.33
CA ARG A 137 8.42 -10.49 -19.59
C ARG A 137 7.63 -9.78 -20.70
N GLY A 138 7.76 -8.46 -20.77
CA GLY A 138 7.19 -7.63 -21.83
C GLY A 138 5.73 -7.22 -21.64
N PHE A 139 5.16 -7.41 -20.44
CA PHE A 139 3.83 -6.95 -20.08
C PHE A 139 3.78 -6.46 -18.62
N THR A 140 2.77 -5.67 -18.30
CA THR A 140 2.48 -5.18 -16.96
C THR A 140 1.13 -5.67 -16.50
N SER A 141 1.08 -6.26 -15.31
CA SER A 141 -0.13 -6.78 -14.68
C SER A 141 -0.44 -6.00 -13.41
N ALA A 142 -1.71 -5.67 -13.20
CA ALA A 142 -2.20 -5.01 -12.00
C ALA A 142 -3.03 -5.99 -11.15
N TYR A 143 -2.71 -6.09 -9.87
CA TYR A 143 -3.37 -6.98 -8.92
C TYR A 143 -3.99 -6.18 -7.76
N THR A 144 -5.15 -6.61 -7.29
CA THR A 144 -5.78 -6.07 -6.08
C THR A 144 -5.08 -6.54 -4.80
N LYS A 145 -5.45 -5.97 -3.65
CA LYS A 145 -4.99 -6.43 -2.32
C LYS A 145 -5.26 -7.92 -2.09
N SER A 146 -6.36 -8.46 -2.63
CA SER A 146 -6.72 -9.88 -2.53
C SER A 146 -5.99 -10.77 -3.54
N GLY A 147 -5.11 -10.21 -4.38
CA GLY A 147 -4.35 -10.95 -5.39
C GLY A 147 -5.09 -11.18 -6.71
N TYR A 148 -6.32 -10.67 -6.86
CA TYR A 148 -7.05 -10.77 -8.12
C TYR A 148 -6.41 -9.86 -9.18
N ARG A 149 -6.07 -10.42 -10.35
CA ARG A 149 -5.53 -9.66 -11.49
C ARG A 149 -6.62 -8.86 -12.18
N VAL A 150 -6.58 -7.54 -12.01
CA VAL A 150 -7.56 -6.61 -12.59
C VAL A 150 -7.31 -6.39 -14.07
N ASN A 151 -6.04 -6.20 -14.45
CA ASN A 151 -5.69 -5.83 -15.81
C ASN A 151 -4.32 -6.35 -16.21
N ARG A 152 -4.11 -6.51 -17.52
CA ARG A 152 -2.83 -6.82 -18.16
C ARG A 152 -2.67 -5.94 -19.39
N PHE A 153 -1.63 -5.12 -19.41
CA PHE A 153 -1.39 -4.13 -20.45
C PHE A 153 0.12 -4.00 -20.76
N SER A 154 0.47 -3.30 -21.83
CA SER A 154 1.87 -2.91 -22.10
C SER A 154 2.16 -1.61 -21.35
N SER A 155 3.35 -1.45 -20.76
CA SER A 155 3.77 -0.17 -20.19
C SER A 155 5.23 0.13 -20.52
N LEU A 156 5.63 1.38 -20.33
CA LEU A 156 7.03 1.80 -20.49
C LEU A 156 7.89 1.49 -19.26
N LEU A 157 7.33 0.87 -18.22
CA LEU A 157 8.14 0.39 -17.09
C LEU A 157 9.17 -0.65 -17.55
N PRO A 158 10.32 -0.76 -16.89
CA PRO A 158 11.30 -1.79 -17.20
C PRO A 158 10.69 -3.19 -17.03
N GLY A 159 10.80 -4.02 -18.07
CA GLY A 159 10.13 -5.33 -18.16
C GLY A 159 8.66 -5.30 -18.62
N GLY A 160 8.06 -4.12 -18.80
CA GLY A 160 6.64 -3.91 -19.12
C GLY A 160 6.28 -3.90 -20.61
N ASN A 161 7.28 -3.88 -21.49
CA ASN A 161 7.11 -3.89 -22.95
C ASN A 161 8.15 -4.82 -23.60
N ARG A 162 7.78 -5.49 -24.69
CA ARG A 162 8.66 -6.36 -25.50
C ARG A 162 9.93 -5.64 -25.98
N GLN A 163 9.84 -4.33 -26.24
CA GLN A 163 11.00 -3.53 -26.65
C GLN A 163 11.98 -3.28 -25.50
N ASN A 164 11.48 -3.18 -24.27
CA ASN A 164 12.25 -2.93 -23.05
C ASN A 164 12.48 -4.23 -22.25
N SER A 165 12.43 -5.37 -22.92
CA SER A 165 12.60 -6.72 -22.36
C SER A 165 13.92 -7.36 -22.83
N ALA A 166 14.88 -6.56 -23.28
CA ALA A 166 16.15 -7.04 -23.84
C ALA A 166 16.94 -7.92 -22.85
N THR A 167 16.82 -7.66 -21.55
CA THR A 167 17.28 -8.57 -20.49
C THR A 167 16.10 -9.37 -19.97
N ALA A 168 16.16 -10.70 -20.05
CA ALA A 168 15.10 -11.59 -19.56
C ALA A 168 14.80 -11.48 -18.05
N LYS A 169 15.61 -10.70 -17.31
CA LYS A 169 15.54 -10.53 -15.85
C LYS A 169 15.11 -9.13 -15.42
N ASP A 170 14.79 -8.23 -16.35
CA ASP A 170 14.31 -6.90 -16.00
C ASP A 170 12.85 -6.99 -15.60
N TYR A 171 12.58 -6.84 -14.30
CA TYR A 171 11.23 -6.75 -13.76
C TYR A 171 11.12 -5.60 -12.77
N THR A 172 9.91 -5.05 -12.66
CA THR A 172 9.61 -3.91 -11.80
C THR A 172 8.34 -4.22 -11.01
N ILE A 173 8.40 -3.98 -9.71
CA ILE A 173 7.27 -4.17 -8.78
C ILE A 173 7.01 -2.84 -8.10
N LEU A 174 5.82 -2.30 -8.28
CA LEU A 174 5.39 -1.02 -7.73
C LEU A 174 4.11 -1.17 -6.91
N ASP A 175 3.96 -0.28 -5.95
CA ASP A 175 2.72 -0.07 -5.23
C ASP A 175 2.03 1.19 -5.75
N CYS A 176 0.83 1.04 -6.32
CA CYS A 176 0.16 2.11 -7.02
C CYS A 176 -1.29 2.31 -6.56
N ILE A 177 -1.81 3.52 -6.76
CA ILE A 177 -3.23 3.84 -6.67
C ILE A 177 -3.71 4.18 -8.08
N TYR A 178 -4.63 3.39 -8.61
CA TYR A 178 -5.23 3.64 -9.90
C TYR A 178 -6.40 4.61 -9.78
N SER A 179 -6.27 5.78 -10.42
CA SER A 179 -7.37 6.72 -10.58
C SER A 179 -8.07 6.47 -11.92
N GLU A 180 -9.35 6.10 -11.86
CA GLU A 180 -10.16 5.80 -13.04
C GLU A 180 -10.42 7.06 -13.89
N VAL A 181 -10.67 8.20 -13.22
CA VAL A 181 -10.94 9.50 -13.85
C VAL A 181 -9.74 9.94 -14.71
N ASN A 182 -8.54 9.86 -14.13
CA ASN A 182 -7.32 10.31 -14.78
C ASN A 182 -6.66 9.22 -15.64
N GLN A 183 -7.18 7.99 -15.63
CA GLN A 183 -6.56 6.79 -16.22
C GLN A 183 -5.07 6.69 -15.91
N THR A 184 -4.70 6.96 -14.66
CA THR A 184 -3.32 7.11 -14.20
C THR A 184 -3.07 6.19 -13.01
N TYR A 185 -1.97 5.45 -13.04
CA TYR A 185 -1.41 4.76 -11.88
C TYR A 185 -0.50 5.74 -11.15
N TYR A 186 -0.99 6.23 -10.01
CA TYR A 186 -0.19 7.03 -9.11
C TYR A 186 0.69 6.09 -8.29
N VAL A 187 2.01 6.17 -8.49
CA VAL A 187 2.97 5.32 -7.79
C VAL A 187 3.12 5.86 -6.37
N LEU A 188 2.72 5.06 -5.38
CA LEU A 188 2.96 5.37 -3.97
C LEU A 188 4.32 4.84 -3.52
N ASP A 189 4.73 3.66 -3.99
CA ASP A 189 5.95 3.03 -3.52
C ASP A 189 6.63 2.14 -4.58
N VAL A 190 7.91 1.85 -4.38
CA VAL A 190 8.73 0.97 -5.21
C VAL A 190 9.30 -0.16 -4.38
N MET A 191 8.99 -1.40 -4.77
CA MET A 191 9.51 -2.61 -4.11
C MET A 191 10.58 -3.29 -4.93
N CYS A 192 10.55 -3.14 -6.25
CA CYS A 192 11.61 -3.63 -7.13
C CYS A 192 11.70 -2.78 -8.39
N TRP A 193 12.93 -2.48 -8.82
CA TRP A 193 13.18 -1.74 -10.06
C TRP A 193 14.30 -2.40 -10.86
N ARG A 194 14.04 -2.78 -12.12
CA ARG A 194 15.01 -3.48 -13.00
C ARG A 194 15.67 -4.70 -12.32
N GLY A 195 14.88 -5.49 -11.60
CA GLY A 195 15.37 -6.69 -10.89
C GLY A 195 16.09 -6.44 -9.57
N HIS A 196 16.26 -5.18 -9.14
CA HIS A 196 16.81 -4.83 -7.84
C HIS A 196 15.68 -4.67 -6.80
N PRO A 197 15.57 -5.52 -5.78
CA PRO A 197 14.57 -5.38 -4.72
C PRO A 197 14.96 -4.28 -3.73
N PHE A 198 13.96 -3.54 -3.25
CA PHE A 198 14.09 -2.44 -2.28
C PHE A 198 13.38 -2.71 -0.95
N TYR A 199 12.91 -3.94 -0.71
CA TYR A 199 12.19 -4.30 0.53
C TYR A 199 13.00 -4.06 1.82
N ASP A 200 14.32 -4.16 1.76
CA ASP A 200 15.24 -3.91 2.89
C ASP A 200 15.60 -2.43 3.05
N CYS A 201 15.18 -1.57 2.14
CA CYS A 201 15.52 -0.16 2.16
C CYS A 201 14.51 0.66 2.95
N GLN A 202 15.02 1.67 3.65
CA GLN A 202 14.22 2.69 4.32
C GLN A 202 13.30 3.44 3.34
N THR A 203 12.21 4.01 3.87
CA THR A 203 11.14 4.60 3.04
C THR A 203 11.60 5.86 2.32
N ASP A 204 12.39 6.70 2.99
CA ASP A 204 13.01 7.91 2.44
C ASP A 204 13.83 7.62 1.17
N PHE A 205 14.67 6.59 1.21
CA PHE A 205 15.50 6.15 0.09
C PHE A 205 14.65 5.61 -1.04
N ARG A 206 13.62 4.81 -0.74
CA ARG A 206 12.69 4.30 -1.75
C ARG A 206 11.97 5.42 -2.48
N PHE A 207 11.51 6.43 -1.75
CA PHE A 207 10.85 7.59 -2.35
C PHE A 207 11.81 8.46 -3.15
N TYR A 208 13.02 8.72 -2.64
CA TYR A 208 14.07 9.41 -3.41
C TYR A 208 14.39 8.67 -4.71
N TRP A 209 14.56 7.35 -4.65
CA TRP A 209 14.84 6.51 -5.81
C TRP A 209 13.68 6.55 -6.81
N MET A 210 12.45 6.39 -6.35
CA MET A 210 11.25 6.48 -7.18
C MET A 210 11.16 7.84 -7.90
N HIS A 211 11.38 8.94 -7.17
CA HIS A 211 11.30 10.29 -7.71
C HIS A 211 12.40 10.62 -8.70
N SER A 212 13.58 10.01 -8.59
CA SER A 212 14.66 10.16 -9.57
C SER A 212 14.43 9.28 -10.80
N LYS A 213 13.94 8.04 -10.64
CA LYS A 213 13.82 7.08 -11.75
C LYS A 213 12.56 7.20 -12.59
N LEU A 214 11.41 7.57 -12.02
CA LEU A 214 10.19 7.72 -12.82
C LEU A 214 10.30 8.80 -13.92
N PRO A 215 10.92 9.97 -13.69
CA PRO A 215 11.09 10.98 -14.74
C PRO A 215 12.16 10.64 -15.78
N GLU A 216 13.12 9.75 -15.47
CA GLU A 216 14.13 9.28 -16.43
C GLU A 216 13.51 8.42 -17.55
N GLU A 217 12.38 7.76 -17.28
CA GLU A 217 11.68 6.93 -18.28
C GLU A 217 10.82 7.82 -19.20
N GLU A 218 11.32 8.06 -20.41
CA GLU A 218 10.68 8.91 -21.42
C GLU A 218 9.25 8.45 -21.74
N GLY A 219 8.28 9.36 -21.62
CA GLY A 219 6.88 9.09 -21.96
C GLY A 219 6.11 8.23 -20.95
N LEU A 220 6.69 7.86 -19.80
CA LEU A 220 6.01 7.07 -18.77
C LEU A 220 4.80 7.82 -18.16
N GLY A 221 4.91 9.14 -18.05
CA GLY A 221 3.84 10.05 -17.63
C GLY A 221 2.84 10.40 -18.74
N GLU A 222 3.00 9.87 -19.95
CA GLU A 222 2.18 10.20 -21.12
C GLU A 222 1.42 8.97 -21.65
N LYS A 223 0.28 9.23 -22.29
CA LYS A 223 -0.53 8.18 -22.89
C LYS A 223 -0.07 7.94 -24.32
N THR A 224 0.56 6.79 -24.57
CA THR A 224 1.01 6.37 -25.89
C THR A 224 0.41 5.02 -26.27
N LYS A 225 0.61 4.56 -27.51
CA LYS A 225 0.14 3.24 -27.95
C LYS A 225 0.79 2.09 -27.15
N LEU A 226 2.04 2.30 -26.71
CA LEU A 226 2.80 1.33 -25.91
C LEU A 226 2.59 1.51 -24.40
N ASN A 227 2.07 2.67 -23.97
CA ASN A 227 1.76 3.03 -22.59
C ASN A 227 0.34 3.61 -22.49
N PRO A 228 -0.70 2.75 -22.43
CA PRO A 228 -2.09 3.19 -22.38
C PRO A 228 -2.46 3.85 -21.04
N PHE A 229 -1.68 3.60 -19.98
CA PHE A 229 -1.88 4.18 -18.65
C PHE A 229 -0.64 4.96 -18.22
N LYS A 230 -0.84 6.17 -17.73
CA LYS A 230 0.23 7.02 -17.22
C LYS A 230 0.70 6.50 -15.86
N PHE A 231 2.00 6.57 -15.59
CA PHE A 231 2.55 6.36 -14.25
C PHE A 231 3.13 7.67 -13.73
N VAL A 232 2.66 8.09 -12.56
CA VAL A 232 3.06 9.36 -11.95
C VAL A 232 3.40 9.12 -10.48
N GLY A 233 4.62 9.45 -10.06
CA GLY A 233 5.02 9.34 -8.65
C GLY A 233 4.29 10.35 -7.77
N LEU A 234 3.73 9.88 -6.65
CA LEU A 234 3.11 10.75 -5.65
C LEU A 234 4.17 11.49 -4.84
N LYS A 235 4.00 12.80 -4.71
CA LYS A 235 4.93 13.63 -3.93
C LYS A 235 4.76 13.33 -2.43
N ASN A 236 5.89 13.21 -1.74
CA ASN A 236 5.94 13.17 -0.28
C ASN A 236 6.30 14.55 0.28
N PHE A 237 5.92 14.80 1.53
CA PHE A 237 6.15 16.04 2.25
C PHE A 237 6.55 15.74 3.70
N PRO A 238 7.33 16.62 4.36
CA PRO A 238 7.66 16.47 5.77
C PRO A 238 6.42 16.73 6.64
N CYS A 239 6.38 16.13 7.83
CA CYS A 239 5.23 16.25 8.74
C CYS A 239 5.39 17.37 9.78
N THR A 240 6.07 18.47 9.43
CA THR A 240 6.10 19.65 10.30
C THR A 240 4.74 20.36 10.27
N PRO A 241 4.31 21.02 11.35
CA PRO A 241 3.03 21.71 11.39
C PRO A 241 2.83 22.69 10.23
N GLU A 242 3.88 23.40 9.84
CA GLU A 242 3.87 24.36 8.73
C GLU A 242 3.71 23.66 7.38
N SER A 243 4.42 22.55 7.17
CA SER A 243 4.33 21.79 5.92
C SER A 243 2.95 21.14 5.77
N LEU A 244 2.38 20.60 6.85
CA LEU A 244 1.03 20.05 6.85
C LEU A 244 -0.03 21.09 6.46
N CYS A 245 0.08 22.31 7.00
CA CYS A 245 -0.81 23.41 6.64
C CYS A 245 -0.68 23.81 5.16
N GLN A 246 0.55 23.82 4.63
CA GLN A 246 0.80 24.10 3.22
C GLN A 246 0.20 23.02 2.33
N VAL A 247 0.48 21.74 2.61
CA VAL A 247 -0.02 20.59 1.84
C VAL A 247 -1.55 20.59 1.77
N LEU A 248 -2.22 20.90 2.88
CA LEU A 248 -3.70 21.01 2.92
C LEU A 248 -4.26 22.17 2.09
N SER A 249 -3.45 23.19 1.83
CA SER A 249 -3.83 24.36 1.04
C SER A 249 -3.43 24.24 -0.43
N MET A 250 -2.67 23.21 -0.80
CA MET A 250 -2.22 22.97 -2.17
C MET A 250 -3.33 22.35 -3.01
N ASP A 251 -3.35 22.73 -4.28
CA ASP A 251 -4.19 22.09 -5.28
C ASP A 251 -3.46 20.89 -5.89
N PHE A 252 -4.14 19.74 -5.95
CA PHE A 252 -3.64 18.51 -6.54
C PHE A 252 -4.34 18.21 -7.88
N PRO A 253 -3.67 17.57 -8.84
CA PRO A 253 -4.25 17.23 -10.15
C PRO A 253 -5.26 16.06 -10.09
N PHE A 254 -5.71 15.71 -8.89
CA PHE A 254 -6.63 14.63 -8.62
C PHE A 254 -7.51 15.01 -7.44
N GLU A 255 -8.70 14.39 -7.39
CA GLU A 255 -9.56 14.50 -6.23
C GLU A 255 -8.88 13.84 -5.02
N MET A 256 -8.69 14.62 -3.97
CA MET A 256 -8.30 14.12 -2.66
C MET A 256 -9.54 13.47 -2.03
N ASP A 257 -9.37 12.35 -1.34
CA ASP A 257 -10.48 11.51 -0.87
C ASP A 257 -11.33 12.11 0.28
N PHE A 258 -11.38 13.45 0.47
CA PHE A 258 -12.63 14.22 0.63
C PHE A 258 -13.92 13.47 1.04
N SER A 259 -14.07 12.82 2.21
CA SER A 259 -15.36 12.33 2.72
C SER A 259 -16.20 13.51 3.23
N SER A 260 -16.60 14.37 2.29
CA SER A 260 -17.81 15.18 2.18
C SER A 260 -18.40 15.87 3.40
N THR A 261 -17.64 16.22 4.45
CA THR A 261 -18.25 16.91 5.60
C THR A 261 -17.32 17.71 6.50
N THR A 262 -16.35 18.50 5.99
CA THR A 262 -15.83 19.61 6.82
C THR A 262 -15.10 20.68 6.01
N SER A 263 -15.33 21.94 6.39
CA SER A 263 -14.67 23.13 5.89
C SER A 263 -13.13 23.03 5.94
N ARG A 264 -12.45 23.72 5.02
CA ARG A 264 -10.97 23.84 5.00
C ARG A 264 -10.46 24.24 6.40
N PRO A 265 -9.52 23.49 7.00
CA PRO A 265 -8.98 23.83 8.32
C PRO A 265 -8.23 25.16 8.28
N THR A 266 -8.39 25.94 9.34
CA THR A 266 -7.73 27.25 9.50
C THR A 266 -6.52 27.18 10.43
N THR A 267 -6.34 26.04 11.13
CA THR A 267 -5.25 25.82 12.10
C THR A 267 -4.61 24.44 11.95
N ALA A 268 -3.34 24.31 12.37
CA ALA A 268 -2.60 23.04 12.34
C ALA A 268 -3.26 21.93 13.19
N LEU A 269 -3.95 22.31 14.27
CA LEU A 269 -4.67 21.38 15.14
C LEU A 269 -5.97 20.87 14.49
N GLU A 270 -6.72 21.75 13.80
CA GLU A 270 -7.89 21.36 13.00
C GLU A 270 -7.48 20.49 11.80
N ALA A 271 -6.35 20.81 11.18
CA ALA A 271 -5.73 19.98 10.16
C ALA A 271 -5.41 18.57 10.67
N LEU A 272 -4.72 18.46 11.81
CA LEU A 272 -4.40 17.18 12.46
C LEU A 272 -5.66 16.41 12.91
N LEU A 273 -6.71 17.11 13.37
CA LEU A 273 -7.99 16.49 13.77
C LEU A 273 -8.82 16.03 12.58
N LEU A 274 -8.84 16.79 11.48
CA LEU A 274 -9.41 16.36 10.21
C LEU A 274 -8.65 15.16 9.66
N TRP A 275 -7.32 15.16 9.77
CA TRP A 275 -6.46 14.04 9.37
C TRP A 275 -6.66 12.79 10.21
N ALA A 276 -6.83 12.93 11.53
CA ALA A 276 -7.16 11.83 12.42
C ALA A 276 -8.61 11.32 12.24
N GLY A 277 -9.49 12.10 11.61
CA GLY A 277 -10.88 11.73 11.32
C GLY A 277 -11.13 11.24 9.88
N CYS A 278 -10.20 11.51 8.95
CA CYS A 278 -10.32 11.16 7.53
C CYS A 278 -9.79 9.76 7.24
N ALA A 279 -10.47 9.01 6.37
CA ALA A 279 -10.06 7.67 5.96
C ALA A 279 -8.57 7.61 5.58
N PRO A 280 -7.86 6.51 5.83
CA PRO A 280 -6.43 6.43 5.55
C PRO A 280 -6.12 6.18 4.06
N THR A 281 -7.13 6.24 3.20
CA THR A 281 -6.98 6.37 1.73
C THR A 281 -6.50 7.75 1.30
N TRP A 282 -6.38 8.70 2.22
CA TRP A 282 -6.11 10.11 1.97
C TRP A 282 -4.64 10.51 2.13
N CYS A 283 -3.99 9.93 3.14
CA CYS A 283 -2.58 10.14 3.44
C CYS A 283 -2.03 8.87 4.06
N GLN A 284 -0.99 8.33 3.43
CA GLN A 284 -0.21 7.28 4.06
C GLN A 284 1.01 7.94 4.68
N MET A 285 1.11 7.83 6.01
CA MET A 285 2.29 8.26 6.73
C MET A 285 3.26 7.09 6.78
N PHE A 286 4.50 7.36 6.41
CA PHE A 286 5.58 6.39 6.47
C PHE A 286 6.60 6.90 7.48
N LEU A 287 7.19 5.94 8.21
CA LEU A 287 8.37 6.21 9.01
C LEU A 287 9.60 6.16 8.10
N GLU A 288 10.48 7.14 8.25
CA GLU A 288 11.80 7.19 7.61
C GLU A 288 12.72 6.08 8.16
#